data_AF-A0A1C6HDJ7-F1
#
_entry.id   AF-A0A1C6HDJ7-F1
#
_cell.length_a   1.000
_cell.length_b   1.000
_cell.length_c   1.000
_cell.angle_alpha   90.00
_cell.angle_beta   90.00
_cell.angle_gamma   90.00
#
_symmetry.space_group_name_H-M   'P 1'
#
loop_
_entity.id
_entity.type
_entity.pdbx_description
1 polymer ?
#
loop_
_entity_poly.entity_id
_entity_poly.type
_entity_poly.pdbx_seq_one_letter_code
_entity_poly.pdbx_strand_id
1 'polypeptide(L)'
;MQHNATKYFALARTEEMAGHDAPAILFYLASFCASLNCYDTQTLYRTTAKIQRLQARISLPDESLIVMVHSYGPLSDEVCQLSLLQSLSGELPAVLT
;
A
#
# COMPACT_ATOMS: atom_id res chain seq x y z
N MET A 1 0.85 19.52 2.66
CA MET A 1 1.29 18.43 1.76
C MET A 1 0.04 17.82 1.13
N GLN A 2 0.03 17.63 -0.18
CA GLN A 2 -1.13 17.08 -0.88
C GLN A 2 -1.42 15.65 -0.39
N HIS A 3 -2.67 15.36 0.03
CA HIS A 3 -3.12 14.04 0.45
C HIS A 3 -3.19 13.08 -0.76
N ASN A 4 -2.03 12.66 -1.26
CA ASN A 4 -1.94 11.76 -2.41
C ASN A 4 -2.43 10.34 -2.08
N ALA A 5 -2.45 9.95 -0.80
CA ALA A 5 -2.99 8.68 -0.33
C ALA A 5 -4.44 8.48 -0.81
N THR A 6 -5.34 9.44 -0.56
CA THR A 6 -6.74 9.34 -0.98
C THR A 6 -6.90 9.26 -2.50
N LYS A 7 -6.05 9.97 -3.26
CA LYS A 7 -6.08 9.95 -4.73
C LYS A 7 -5.67 8.57 -5.26
N TYR A 8 -4.56 8.03 -4.78
CA TYR A 8 -4.11 6.69 -5.16
C TYR A 8 -5.10 5.62 -4.74
N PHE A 9 -5.71 5.74 -3.56
CA PHE A 9 -6.78 4.84 -3.12
C PHE A 9 -7.98 4.84 -4.08
N ALA A 10 -8.41 6.02 -4.54
CA ALA A 10 -9.51 6.14 -5.49
C ALA A 10 -9.18 5.54 -6.86
N LEU A 11 -7.95 5.74 -7.35
CA LEU A 11 -7.46 5.11 -8.59
C LEU A 11 -7.42 3.58 -8.44
N ALA A 12 -6.84 3.08 -7.35
CA ALA A 12 -6.77 1.65 -7.06
C ALA A 12 -8.15 1.00 -7.03
N ARG A 13 -9.12 1.66 -6.39
CA ARG A 13 -10.51 1.19 -6.35
C ARG A 13 -11.16 1.17 -7.74
N THR A 14 -10.85 2.14 -8.58
CA THR A 14 -11.38 2.21 -9.95
C THR A 14 -10.87 1.03 -10.77
N GLU A 15 -9.56 0.75 -10.72
CA GLU A 15 -8.96 -0.43 -11.37
C GLU A 15 -9.49 -1.75 -10.79
N GLU A 16 -9.62 -1.85 -9.46
CA GLU A 16 -10.19 -3.04 -8.80
C GLU A 16 -11.62 -3.31 -9.28
N MET A 17 -12.45 -2.27 -9.42
CA MET A 17 -13.83 -2.39 -9.90
C MET A 17 -13.91 -2.71 -11.40
N ALA A 18 -12.90 -2.35 -12.18
CA ALA A 18 -12.76 -2.75 -13.58
C ALA A 18 -12.25 -4.19 -13.76
N GLY A 19 -11.85 -4.86 -12.68
CA GLY A 19 -11.25 -6.21 -12.71
C GLY A 19 -9.77 -6.21 -13.04
N HIS A 20 -9.10 -5.05 -12.98
CA HIS A 20 -7.66 -4.91 -13.23
C HIS A 20 -6.88 -5.07 -11.92
N ASP A 21 -6.74 -6.31 -11.46
CA ASP A 21 -6.18 -6.60 -10.13
C ASP A 21 -4.71 -6.16 -9.97
N ALA A 22 -3.87 -6.36 -11.01
CA ALA A 22 -2.46 -5.98 -10.95
C ALA A 22 -2.25 -4.45 -10.89
N PRO A 23 -2.84 -3.64 -11.79
CA PRO A 23 -2.82 -2.17 -11.65
C PRO A 23 -3.40 -1.68 -10.31
N ALA A 24 -4.49 -2.30 -9.84
CA ALA A 24 -5.08 -1.95 -8.55
C ALA A 24 -4.10 -2.15 -7.39
N ILE A 25 -3.36 -3.26 -7.36
CA ILE A 25 -2.31 -3.49 -6.36
C ILE A 25 -1.25 -2.37 -6.38
N LEU A 26 -0.76 -1.99 -7.55
CA LEU A 26 0.28 -0.96 -7.66
C LEU A 26 -0.20 0.39 -7.12
N PHE A 27 -1.45 0.76 -7.40
CA PHE A 27 -2.03 1.99 -6.83
C PHE A 27 -2.30 1.88 -5.33
N TYR A 28 -2.73 0.73 -4.81
CA TYR A 28 -2.86 0.55 -3.37
C TYR A 28 -1.51 0.61 -2.65
N LEU A 29 -0.42 0.09 -3.25
CA LEU A 29 0.95 0.24 -2.73
C LEU A 29 1.39 1.71 -2.69
N ALA A 30 1.12 2.48 -3.75
CA ALA A 30 1.39 3.92 -3.78
C ALA A 30 0.57 4.66 -2.71
N SER A 31 -0.69 4.28 -2.51
CA SER A 31 -1.56 4.80 -1.45
C SER A 31 -1.03 4.48 -0.06
N PHE A 32 -0.54 3.25 0.15
CA PHE A 32 0.06 2.80 1.40
C PHE A 32 1.28 3.65 1.75
N CYS A 33 2.22 3.81 0.82
CA CYS A 33 3.41 4.64 1.02
C CYS A 33 3.04 6.10 1.28
N ALA A 34 2.08 6.65 0.54
CA ALA A 34 1.60 8.00 0.77
C ALA A 34 0.95 8.17 2.15
N SER A 35 0.27 7.14 2.67
CA SER A 35 -0.34 7.14 4.00
C SER A 35 0.71 7.14 5.11
N LEU A 36 1.80 6.37 4.95
CA LEU A 36 2.95 6.42 5.85
C LEU A 36 3.58 7.82 5.90
N ASN A 37 3.81 8.41 4.73
CA ASN A 37 4.43 9.74 4.59
C ASN A 37 3.61 10.88 5.25
N CYS A 38 2.30 10.68 5.47
CA CYS A 38 1.44 11.66 6.12
C CYS A 38 0.83 11.18 7.45
N TYR A 39 1.32 10.08 8.02
CA TYR A 39 0.84 9.49 9.27
C TYR A 39 -0.67 9.19 9.29
N ASP A 40 -1.26 8.87 8.13
CA ASP A 40 -2.69 8.51 8.02
C ASP A 40 -2.88 7.01 8.27
N THR A 41 -3.03 6.66 9.55
CA THR A 41 -3.22 5.27 9.99
C THR A 41 -4.52 4.65 9.48
N GLN A 42 -5.58 5.45 9.31
CA GLN A 42 -6.87 4.94 8.85
C GLN A 42 -6.80 4.50 7.39
N THR A 43 -6.22 5.33 6.50
CA THR A 43 -6.04 4.96 5.10
C THR A 43 -5.04 3.82 4.98
N LEU A 44 -3.98 3.81 5.79
CA LEU A 44 -2.99 2.73 5.83
C LEU A 44 -3.64 1.36 6.08
N TYR A 45 -4.44 1.20 7.14
CA TYR A 45 -5.11 -0.06 7.43
C TYR A 45 -6.06 -0.50 6.30
N ARG A 46 -6.78 0.46 5.71
CA ARG A 46 -7.68 0.19 4.57
C ARG A 46 -6.91 -0.27 3.34
N THR A 47 -5.76 0.34 3.06
CA THR A 47 -4.89 -0.07 1.95
C THR A 47 -4.30 -1.46 2.18
N THR A 48 -3.81 -1.77 3.38
CA THR A 48 -3.23 -3.08 3.71
C THR A 48 -4.26 -4.20 3.51
N ALA A 49 -5.48 -4.03 4.02
CA ALA A 49 -6.55 -5.02 3.84
C ALA A 49 -6.91 -5.23 2.35
N LYS A 50 -6.85 -4.16 1.55
CA LYS A 50 -7.08 -4.24 0.10
C LYS A 50 -5.96 -4.96 -0.64
N ILE A 51 -4.71 -4.68 -0.27
CA ILE A 51 -3.53 -5.34 -0.82
C ILE A 51 -3.61 -6.85 -0.54
N GLN A 52 -3.81 -7.27 0.71
CA GLN A 52 -3.93 -8.69 1.09
C GLN A 52 -5.04 -9.41 0.30
N ARG A 53 -6.20 -8.75 0.14
CA ARG A 53 -7.32 -9.34 -0.61
C ARG A 53 -7.00 -9.53 -2.10
N LEU A 54 -6.37 -8.53 -2.73
CA LEU A 54 -5.99 -8.63 -4.14
C LEU A 54 -4.86 -9.63 -4.34
N GLN A 55 -3.88 -9.63 -3.44
CA GLN A 55 -2.76 -10.54 -3.44
C GLN A 55 -3.24 -12.00 -3.43
N ALA A 56 -4.20 -12.33 -2.57
CA ALA A 56 -4.82 -13.66 -2.53
C ALA A 56 -5.59 -14.01 -3.81
N ARG A 57 -6.19 -13.02 -4.49
CA ARG A 57 -6.95 -13.23 -5.73
C ARG A 57 -6.05 -13.61 -6.91
N ILE A 58 -4.87 -13.00 -7.01
CA ILE A 58 -3.91 -13.24 -8.09
C ILE A 58 -2.76 -14.17 -7.70
N SER A 59 -2.81 -14.76 -6.50
CA SER A 59 -1.77 -15.63 -5.94
C SER A 59 -0.36 -15.00 -5.97
N LEU A 60 -0.26 -13.71 -5.65
CA LEU A 60 1.01 -12.98 -5.62
C LEU A 60 1.73 -13.23 -4.27
N PRO A 61 2.99 -13.67 -4.24
CA PRO A 61 3.71 -13.89 -2.99
C PRO A 61 4.17 -12.57 -2.35
N ASP A 62 4.35 -12.56 -1.03
CA ASP A 62 4.74 -11.37 -0.26
C ASP A 62 6.06 -10.77 -0.78
N GLU A 63 7.03 -11.61 -1.13
CA GLU A 63 8.33 -11.17 -1.63
C GLU A 63 8.21 -10.39 -2.93
N SER A 64 7.30 -10.82 -3.82
CA SER A 64 7.05 -10.11 -5.08
C SER A 64 6.31 -8.79 -4.84
N LEU A 65 5.39 -8.76 -3.89
CA LEU A 65 4.66 -7.55 -3.52
C LEU A 65 5.61 -6.50 -2.91
N ILE A 66 6.51 -6.92 -2.03
CA ILE A 66 7.46 -6.05 -1.33
C ILE A 66 8.40 -5.36 -2.34
N VAL A 67 8.95 -6.09 -3.31
CA VAL A 67 9.87 -5.48 -4.31
C VAL A 67 9.16 -4.51 -5.27
N MET A 68 7.83 -4.53 -5.36
CA MET A 68 7.05 -3.57 -6.16
C MET A 68 6.82 -2.23 -5.43
N VAL A 69 7.16 -2.14 -4.15
CA VAL A 69 6.99 -0.92 -3.35
C VAL A 69 7.98 0.14 -3.82
N HIS A 70 7.42 1.28 -4.27
CA HIS A 70 8.15 2.51 -4.51
C HIS A 70 7.49 3.68 -3.80
N SER A 71 8.27 4.40 -3.01
CA SER A 71 7.86 5.61 -2.32
C SER A 71 8.14 6.82 -3.19
N TYR A 72 7.11 7.67 -3.33
CA TYR A 72 7.22 8.98 -4.00
C TYR A 72 7.29 10.14 -2.98
N GLY A 73 7.58 9.82 -1.71
CA GLY A 73 7.59 10.76 -0.60
C GLY A 73 8.94 10.81 0.14
N PRO A 74 8.99 11.46 1.33
CA PRO A 74 10.21 11.57 2.12
C PRO A 74 10.76 10.24 2.67
N LEU A 75 9.92 9.23 2.86
CA LEU A 75 10.38 7.89 3.26
C LEU A 75 11.03 7.16 2.07
N SER A 76 12.13 6.44 2.31
CA SER A 76 12.75 5.60 1.28
C SER A 76 11.92 4.35 0.99
N ASP A 77 12.19 3.72 -0.15
CA ASP A 77 11.59 2.44 -0.53
C ASP A 77 11.80 1.39 0.56
N GLU A 78 13.00 1.29 1.13
CA GLU A 78 13.32 0.30 2.17
C GLU A 78 12.44 0.48 3.41
N VAL A 79 12.18 1.73 3.83
CA VAL A 79 11.31 2.01 4.98
C VAL A 79 9.86 1.63 4.66
N CYS A 80 9.37 1.93 3.46
CA CYS A 80 8.03 1.54 3.04
C CYS A 80 7.88 0.02 2.87
N GLN A 81 8.91 -0.67 2.39
CA GLN A 81 8.97 -2.13 2.27
C GLN A 81 8.90 -2.81 3.63
N LEU A 82 9.71 -2.38 4.59
CA LEU A 82 9.65 -2.88 5.97
C LEU A 82 8.30 -2.61 6.62
N SER A 83 7.76 -1.40 6.41
CA SER A 83 6.44 -1.03 6.93
C SER A 83 5.32 -1.90 6.35
N LEU A 84 5.41 -2.26 5.06
CA LEU A 84 4.46 -3.15 4.41
C LEU A 84 4.56 -4.55 5.01
N LEU A 85 5.77 -5.10 5.16
CA LEU A 85 5.99 -6.40 5.79
C LEU A 85 5.38 -6.46 7.21
N GLN A 86 5.63 -5.44 8.04
CA GLN A 86 5.00 -5.30 9.36
C GLN A 86 3.48 -5.24 9.28
N SER A 87 2.93 -4.47 8.33
CA SER A 87 1.48 -4.36 8.16
C SER A 87 0.84 -5.67 7.72
N LEU A 88 1.52 -6.46 6.89
CA LEU A 88 1.05 -7.78 6.44
C LEU A 88 1.07 -8.82 7.57
N SER A 89 2.03 -8.72 8.50
CA SER A 89 2.06 -9.53 9.72
C SER A 89 1.08 -9.07 10.82
N GLY A 90 0.37 -7.96 10.59
CA GLY A 90 -0.60 -7.39 11.53
C GLY A 90 0.02 -6.46 12.58
N GLU A 91 1.28 -6.07 12.41
CA GLU A 91 1.99 -5.12 13.28
C GLU A 91 1.78 -3.68 12.82
N LEU A 92 1.93 -2.72 13.76
CA LEU A 92 1.94 -1.31 13.43
C LEU A 92 3.34 -0.92 12.89
N PRO A 93 3.45 -0.24 11.73
CA PRO A 93 4.73 0.22 11.21
C PRO A 93 5.52 1.06 12.22
N ALA A 94 6.81 0.75 12.39
CA ALA A 94 7.67 1.45 13.35
C ALA A 94 7.85 2.95 13.04
N VAL A 95 7.63 3.37 11.80
CA VAL A 95 7.65 4.79 11.41
C VAL A 95 6.45 5.58 11.96
N LEU A 96 5.44 4.88 12.48
CA LEU A 96 4.23 5.46 13.07
C LEU A 96 4.22 5.42 14.61
N THR A 97 5.29 4.91 15.24
CA THR A 97 5.49 4.89 16.69
C THR A 97 6.43 5.99 17.13
#